data_AF-A0A8T0DNU4-F1
#
_entry.id   AF-A0A8T0DNU4-F1
#
_cell.length_a   1.000
_cell.length_b   1.000
_cell.length_c   1.000
_cell.angle_alpha   90.00
_cell.angle_beta   90.00
_cell.angle_gamma   90.00
#
_symmetry.space_group_name_H-M   'P 1'
#
loop_
_entity.id
_entity.type
_entity.pdbx_description
1 polymer ?
#
loop_
_entity_poly.entity_id
_entity_poly.type
_entity_poly.pdbx_seq_one_letter_code
_entity_poly.pdbx_strand_id
1 'polypeptide(L)'
;MCKSVKLLDHSRLPSQCRHLGIPVPLYFRQWINLKQVYRDVMGQFPFGMLDMLSGLGLRHRGRHHSGIDDARNIANILCELIRRGAMPTITCSLPQSLSV
;
A
#
# COMPACT_ATOMS: atom_id res chain seq x y z
N MET A 1 1.02 -6.26 17.39
CA MET A 1 2.12 -6.18 16.41
C MET A 1 1.69 -5.36 15.22
N CYS A 2 2.21 -4.13 15.10
CA CYS A 2 1.97 -3.20 14.00
C CYS A 2 2.36 -3.79 12.65
N LYS A 3 1.38 -4.30 11.89
CA LYS A 3 1.59 -4.61 10.48
C LYS A 3 1.49 -3.30 9.70
N SER A 4 2.66 -2.68 9.55
CA SER A 4 2.91 -1.51 8.73
C SER A 4 2.13 -1.57 7.44
N VAL A 5 1.42 -0.48 7.18
CA VAL A 5 0.67 -0.21 5.96
C VAL A 5 1.47 -0.59 4.72
N LYS A 6 1.05 -1.71 4.15
CA LYS A 6 1.34 -2.20 2.81
C LYS A 6 -0.01 -2.15 2.10
N LEU A 7 -0.11 -1.32 1.08
CA LEU A 7 -1.34 -1.10 0.32
C LEU A 7 -1.98 -2.37 -0.25
N LEU A 8 -1.18 -3.41 -0.44
CA LEU A 8 -1.62 -4.79 -0.52
C LEU A 8 -0.56 -5.63 0.19
N ASP A 9 -0.99 -6.55 1.04
CA ASP A 9 -0.09 -7.60 1.52
C ASP A 9 0.16 -8.58 0.36
N HIS A 10 1.09 -8.20 -0.52
CA HIS A 10 1.55 -8.97 -1.68
C HIS A 10 2.07 -10.36 -1.31
N SER A 11 2.28 -10.66 -0.03
CA SER A 11 2.64 -11.98 0.45
C SER A 11 1.41 -12.81 0.82
N ARG A 12 0.36 -12.19 1.37
CA ARG A 12 -0.84 -12.90 1.86
C ARG A 12 -1.73 -13.37 0.73
N LEU A 13 -2.03 -12.51 -0.24
CA LEU A 13 -2.93 -12.89 -1.33
C LEU A 13 -2.38 -14.06 -2.14
N PRO A 14 -1.11 -14.05 -2.63
CA PRO A 14 -0.55 -15.21 -3.32
C PRO A 14 -0.43 -16.45 -2.44
N SER A 15 -0.11 -16.30 -1.15
CA SER A 15 -0.07 -17.44 -0.22
C SER A 15 -1.45 -18.06 -0.01
N GLN A 16 -2.51 -17.25 0.09
CA GLN A 16 -3.88 -17.72 0.25
C GLN A 16 -4.39 -18.37 -1.02
N CYS A 17 -4.12 -17.76 -2.18
CA CYS A 17 -4.40 -18.32 -3.50
C CYS A 17 -3.75 -19.70 -3.67
N ARG A 18 -2.47 -19.84 -3.31
CA ARG A 18 -1.76 -21.13 -3.31
C ARG A 18 -2.42 -22.15 -2.39
N HIS A 19 -2.79 -21.75 -1.18
CA HIS A 19 -3.45 -22.64 -0.22
C HIS A 19 -4.81 -23.15 -0.73
N LEU A 20 -5.55 -22.30 -1.44
CA LEU A 20 -6.86 -22.63 -2.02
C LEU A 20 -6.77 -23.28 -3.40
N GLY A 21 -5.57 -23.41 -3.99
CA GLY A 21 -5.38 -23.92 -5.35
C GLY A 21 -5.97 -23.02 -6.45
N ILE A 22 -6.15 -21.72 -6.15
CA ILE A 22 -6.72 -20.74 -7.08
C ILE A 22 -5.58 -19.88 -7.63
N PRO A 23 -5.49 -19.65 -8.96
CA PRO A 23 -4.47 -18.77 -9.52
C PRO A 23 -4.71 -17.32 -9.07
N VAL A 24 -3.62 -16.56 -8.82
CA VAL A 24 -3.72 -15.13 -8.53
C VAL A 24 -4.20 -14.39 -9.78
N PRO A 25 -5.34 -13.67 -9.73
CA PRO A 25 -5.83 -12.90 -10.86
C PRO A 25 -4.83 -11.87 -11.34
N LEU A 26 -4.75 -11.62 -12.66
CA LEU A 26 -3.74 -10.76 -13.28
C LEU A 26 -3.74 -9.33 -12.71
N TYR A 27 -4.91 -8.78 -12.41
CA TYR A 27 -5.07 -7.43 -11.86
C TYR A 27 -4.55 -7.29 -10.41
N PHE A 28 -4.33 -8.40 -9.69
CA PHE A 28 -3.67 -8.38 -8.38
C PHE A 28 -2.16 -8.61 -8.46
N ARG A 29 -1.59 -8.72 -9.66
CA ARG A 29 -0.15 -8.94 -9.85
C ARG A 29 0.64 -7.66 -9.94
N GLN A 30 0.00 -6.49 -9.90
CA GLN A 30 0.66 -5.19 -9.98
C GLN A 30 0.06 -4.25 -8.93
N TRP A 31 0.90 -3.43 -8.29
CA TRP A 31 0.43 -2.45 -7.32
C TRP A 31 1.40 -1.27 -7.18
N ILE A 32 0.90 -0.23 -6.53
CA ILE A 32 1.64 0.97 -6.17
C ILE A 32 2.05 0.86 -4.70
N ASN A 33 3.34 1.00 -4.43
CA ASN A 33 3.89 1.07 -3.09
C ASN A 33 3.87 2.52 -2.63
N LEU A 34 2.89 2.86 -1.78
CA LEU A 34 2.71 4.23 -1.29
C LEU A 34 3.95 4.79 -0.58
N LYS A 35 4.74 3.93 0.08
CA LYS A 35 5.97 4.40 0.75
C LYS A 35 7.02 4.90 -0.24
N GLN A 36 7.04 4.33 -1.45
CA GLN A 36 7.90 4.80 -2.53
C GLN A 36 7.40 6.14 -3.04
N VAL A 37 6.11 6.25 -3.37
CA VAL A 37 5.50 7.51 -3.81
C VAL A 37 5.69 8.62 -2.77
N TYR A 38 5.54 8.29 -1.49
CA TYR A 38 5.78 9.22 -0.40
C TYR A 38 7.24 9.68 -0.37
N ARG A 39 8.22 8.76 -0.49
CA ARG A 39 9.64 9.09 -0.54
C ARG A 39 9.93 10.03 -1.71
N ASP A 40 9.38 9.74 -2.87
CA ASP A 40 9.65 10.51 -4.10
C ASP A 40 9.17 11.97 -3.95
N VAL A 41 8.10 12.21 -3.19
CA VAL A 41 7.55 13.55 -2.94
C VAL A 41 8.19 14.25 -1.74
N MET A 42 8.37 13.52 -0.63
CA MET A 42 8.77 14.10 0.66
C MET A 42 10.28 13.97 0.93
N GLY A 43 11.03 13.28 0.08
CA GLY A 43 12.48 13.07 0.21
C GLY A 43 12.89 12.09 1.32
N GLN A 44 11.94 11.48 2.04
CA GLN A 44 12.20 10.62 3.19
C GLN A 44 11.34 9.36 3.15
N PHE A 45 11.92 8.22 3.55
CA PHE A 45 11.16 6.97 3.58
C PHE A 45 10.40 6.83 4.90
N PRO A 46 9.09 6.56 4.87
CA PRO A 46 8.29 6.54 6.08
C PRO A 46 8.36 5.20 6.81
N PHE A 47 8.36 5.25 8.14
CA PHE A 47 8.31 4.06 9.00
C PHE A 47 7.00 3.29 8.83
N GLY A 48 5.87 4.01 8.65
CA GLY A 48 4.54 3.42 8.48
C GLY A 48 3.50 4.45 8.06
N MET A 49 2.21 4.07 8.09
CA MET A 49 1.13 5.00 7.74
C MET A 49 0.99 6.15 8.71
N LEU A 50 1.10 5.90 10.01
CA LEU A 50 1.02 6.97 11.01
C LEU A 50 2.11 8.02 10.79
N ASP A 51 3.30 7.57 10.41
CA ASP A 51 4.41 8.44 10.04
C ASP A 51 4.12 9.25 8.76
N MET A 52 3.58 8.60 7.72
CA MET A 52 3.12 9.32 6.52
C MET A 52 2.02 10.34 6.82
N LEU A 53 1.05 10.01 7.67
CA LEU A 53 -0.02 10.91 8.08
C LEU A 53 0.57 12.11 8.83
N SER A 54 1.46 11.87 9.78
CA SER A 54 2.14 12.91 10.55
C SER A 54 2.96 13.84 9.65
N GLY A 55 3.78 13.28 8.75
CA GLY A 55 4.62 14.05 7.82
C GLY A 55 3.82 14.86 6.79
N LEU A 56 2.57 14.45 6.50
CA LEU A 56 1.66 15.21 5.64
C LEU A 56 0.74 16.16 6.41
N GLY A 57 0.76 16.14 7.75
CA GLY A 57 -0.17 16.94 8.58
C GLY A 57 -1.62 16.43 8.53
N LEU A 58 -1.82 15.15 8.23
CA LEU A 58 -3.14 14.52 8.13
C LEU A 58 -3.52 13.85 9.46
N ARG A 59 -4.79 14.00 9.87
CA ARG A 59 -5.33 13.32 11.05
C ARG A 59 -5.72 11.88 10.71
N HIS A 60 -5.24 10.93 11.50
CA HIS A 60 -5.68 9.54 11.43
C HIS A 60 -7.18 9.42 11.73
N ARG A 61 -7.92 8.71 10.86
CA ARG A 61 -9.36 8.46 11.01
C ARG A 61 -9.62 6.99 11.31
N GLY A 62 -10.57 6.72 12.19
CA GLY A 62 -11.02 5.36 12.50
C GLY A 62 -10.11 4.61 13.48
N ARG A 63 -10.22 3.28 13.48
CA ARG A 63 -9.54 2.40 14.44
C ARG A 63 -8.29 1.79 13.82
N HIS A 64 -7.17 1.89 14.53
CA HIS A 64 -5.94 1.22 14.13
C HIS A 64 -6.17 -0.30 14.03
N HIS A 65 -5.76 -0.92 12.91
CA HIS A 65 -6.00 -2.33 12.54
C HIS A 65 -7.39 -2.68 12.00
N SER A 66 -8.22 -1.68 11.69
CA SER A 66 -9.42 -1.87 10.88
C SER A 66 -9.05 -1.74 9.41
N GLY A 67 -9.13 -2.84 8.65
CA GLY A 67 -8.70 -2.86 7.24
C GLY A 67 -9.41 -1.80 6.39
N ILE A 68 -10.68 -1.51 6.68
CA ILE A 68 -11.45 -0.47 5.98
C ILE A 68 -10.98 0.94 6.33
N ASP A 69 -10.62 1.19 7.60
CA ASP A 69 -10.13 2.50 8.03
C ASP A 69 -8.69 2.73 7.54
N ASP A 70 -7.86 1.70 7.57
CA ASP A 70 -6.53 1.73 6.97
C ASP A 70 -6.61 2.07 5.47
N ALA A 71 -7.54 1.44 4.73
CA ALA A 71 -7.77 1.75 3.32
C ALA A 71 -8.18 3.21 3.09
N ARG A 72 -9.05 3.78 3.94
CA ARG A 72 -9.45 5.19 3.85
C ARG A 72 -8.30 6.14 4.15
N ASN A 73 -7.51 5.87 5.19
CA ASN A 73 -6.35 6.71 5.55
C ASN A 73 -5.31 6.68 4.43
N ILE A 74 -5.07 5.51 3.83
CA ILE A 74 -4.19 5.37 2.69
C ILE A 74 -4.69 6.16 1.48
N ALA A 75 -5.97 6.06 1.15
CA ALA A 75 -6.54 6.84 0.05
C ALA A 75 -6.34 8.34 0.29
N ASN A 76 -6.52 8.80 1.54
CA ASN A 76 -6.29 10.19 1.90
C ASN A 76 -4.81 10.61 1.75
N ILE A 77 -3.87 9.77 2.17
CA ILE A 77 -2.43 9.99 1.94
C ILE A 77 -2.15 10.11 0.44
N LEU A 78 -2.66 9.18 -0.37
CA LEU A 78 -2.43 9.20 -1.81
C LEU A 78 -2.99 10.47 -2.46
N CYS A 79 -4.20 10.88 -2.10
CA CYS A 79 -4.78 12.13 -2.60
C CYS A 79 -3.90 13.34 -2.24
N GLU A 80 -3.38 13.39 -1.02
CA GLU A 80 -2.51 14.49 -0.58
C GLU A 80 -1.16 14.48 -1.30
N LEU A 81 -0.56 13.32 -1.54
CA LEU A 81 0.65 13.22 -2.35
C LEU A 81 0.41 13.71 -3.78
N ILE A 82 -0.72 13.36 -4.41
CA ILE A 82 -1.10 13.86 -5.74
C ILE A 82 -1.24 15.39 -5.72
N ARG A 83 -1.88 15.98 -4.70
CA ARG A 83 -1.97 17.44 -4.55
C ARG A 83 -0.60 18.12 -4.45
N ARG A 84 0.39 17.43 -3.90
CA ARG A 84 1.79 17.88 -3.80
C ARG A 84 2.62 17.58 -5.04
N GLY A 85 2.00 17.11 -6.13
CA GLY A 85 2.65 16.89 -7.42
C GLY A 85 3.10 15.45 -7.67
N ALA A 86 2.68 14.48 -6.87
CA ALA A 86 2.97 13.07 -7.16
C ALA A 86 2.29 12.61 -8.46
N MET A 87 3.01 11.81 -9.24
CA MET A 87 2.47 11.05 -10.37
C MET A 87 2.62 9.55 -10.07
N PRO A 88 1.63 8.93 -9.40
CA PRO A 88 1.73 7.53 -8.99
C PRO A 88 1.77 6.60 -10.21
N THR A 89 2.81 5.79 -10.31
CA THR A 89 2.96 4.74 -11.34
C THR A 89 3.05 3.37 -10.67
N ILE A 90 2.91 2.30 -11.47
CA ILE A 90 3.08 0.93 -10.98
C ILE A 90 4.52 0.76 -10.51
N THR A 91 4.71 0.53 -9.21
CA THR A 91 6.05 0.40 -8.62
C THR A 91 6.48 -1.05 -8.43
N CYS A 92 5.54 -1.99 -8.41
CA CYS A 92 5.80 -3.39 -8.07
C CYS A 92 4.93 -4.35 -8.88
N SER A 93 5.47 -5.54 -9.15
CA SER A 93 4.76 -6.64 -9.79
C SER A 93 5.12 -8.00 -9.19
N LEU A 94 4.21 -8.98 -9.29
CA LEU A 94 4.50 -10.38 -8.99
C LEU A 94 5.20 -11.05 -10.18
N PRO A 95 6.25 -11.86 -9.95
CA PRO A 95 6.91 -12.62 -11.00
C PRO A 95 5.97 -13.67 -11.62
N GLN A 96 6.12 -13.92 -12.93
CA GLN A 96 5.26 -14.85 -13.68
C GLN A 96 5.37 -16.32 -13.20
N SER A 97 6.43 -16.68 -12.49
CA SER A 97 6.70 -18.05 -12.01
C SER A 97 5.78 -18.54 -10.89
N LEU A 98 4.88 -17.71 -10.36
CA LEU A 98 3.90 -18.08 -9.33
C LEU A 98 2.55 -18.56 -9.90
N SER A 99 2.56 -19.03 -11.16
CA SER A 99 1.34 -19.44 -11.87
C SER A 99 0.93 -20.90 -11.64
N VAL A 100 1.65 -21.64 -10.78
CA VAL A 100 1.30 -23.00 -10.34
C VAL A 100 1.63 -23.22 -8.86
#